data_AF-A0A498HUI9-F1
#
_entry.id   AF-A0A498HUI9-F1
#
_cell.length_a   1.000
_cell.length_b   1.000
_cell.length_c   1.000
_cell.angle_alpha   90.00
_cell.angle_beta   90.00
_cell.angle_gamma   90.00
#
_symmetry.space_group_name_H-M   'P 1'
#
loop_
_entity.id
_entity.type
_entity.pdbx_description
1 polymer ?
#
loop_
_entity_poly.entity_id
_entity_poly.type
_entity_poly.pdbx_seq_one_letter_code
_entity_poly.pdbx_strand_id
1 'polypeptide(L)'
;MWDATHHYHVELFDAIVDKQFVELNSRFDEVNIELLLCLETLSPDDSFLAFDEQKLICFSQFYPNEFTTCQLLALEDQLGHYIIDMRSSSEFSQLKGIGRNRVYNNVYLLITLPLVLLVATASVEKAFSAMNIAKISLHNRMGDQTSNIRTVYFVSLGS
;
A
#
# COMPACT_ATOMS: atom_id res chain seq x y z
N MET A 1 -0.24 -42.62 -7.51
CA MET A 1 -1.02 -42.51 -6.26
C MET A 1 -0.42 -41.34 -5.50
N TRP A 2 -1.04 -40.15 -5.59
CA TRP A 2 -0.60 -39.01 -4.77
C TRP A 2 -1.14 -39.21 -3.36
N ASP A 3 -0.33 -38.98 -2.34
CA ASP A 3 -0.69 -39.23 -0.95
C ASP A 3 -1.58 -38.12 -0.37
N ALA A 4 -2.29 -38.42 0.72
CA ALA A 4 -3.12 -37.46 1.43
C ALA A 4 -2.32 -36.26 1.98
N THR A 5 -1.00 -36.42 2.11
CA THR A 5 -0.07 -35.41 2.62
C THR A 5 0.07 -34.23 1.66
N HIS A 6 0.16 -34.48 0.34
CA HIS A 6 0.25 -33.41 -0.66
C HIS A 6 -1.04 -32.57 -0.73
N HIS A 7 -2.20 -33.21 -0.59
CA HIS A 7 -3.48 -32.50 -0.56
C HIS A 7 -3.60 -31.60 0.69
N TYR A 8 -3.22 -32.15 1.85
CA TYR A 8 -3.18 -31.40 3.11
C TYR A 8 -2.25 -30.18 3.06
N HIS A 9 -1.07 -30.31 2.44
CA HIS A 9 -0.14 -29.18 2.30
C HIS A 9 -0.67 -28.07 1.39
N VAL A 10 -1.40 -28.41 0.32
CA VAL A 10 -2.02 -27.42 -0.57
C VAL A 10 -3.16 -26.69 0.13
N GLU A 11 -4.04 -27.41 0.85
CA GLU A 11 -5.13 -26.78 1.61
C GLU A 11 -4.61 -25.90 2.75
N LEU A 12 -3.57 -26.34 3.46
CA LEU A 12 -2.94 -25.54 4.52
C LEU A 12 -2.31 -24.26 3.96
N PHE A 13 -1.66 -24.34 2.80
CA PHE A 13 -1.08 -23.19 2.13
C PHE A 13 -2.16 -22.19 1.69
N ASP A 14 -3.26 -22.68 1.10
CA ASP A 14 -4.39 -21.85 0.69
C ASP A 14 -5.06 -21.15 1.88
N ALA A 15 -5.28 -21.87 2.98
CA ALA A 15 -5.83 -21.29 4.20
C ALA A 15 -4.92 -20.20 4.80
N ILE A 16 -3.60 -20.36 4.72
CA ILE A 16 -2.64 -19.34 5.17
C ILE A 16 -2.70 -18.10 4.28
N VAL A 17 -2.77 -18.28 2.95
CA VAL A 17 -2.85 -17.19 1.98
C VAL A 17 -4.15 -16.40 2.14
N ASP A 18 -5.29 -17.07 2.23
CA ASP A 18 -6.60 -16.42 2.41
C ASP A 18 -6.68 -15.65 3.73
N LYS A 19 -6.11 -16.22 4.81
CA LYS A 19 -6.03 -15.53 6.09
C LYS A 19 -5.15 -14.28 6.01
N GLN A 20 -4.00 -14.35 5.35
CA GLN A 20 -3.16 -13.17 5.14
C GLN A 20 -3.83 -12.14 4.26
N PHE A 21 -4.61 -12.55 3.25
CA PHE A 21 -5.37 -11.65 2.40
C PHE A 21 -6.42 -10.86 3.20
N VAL A 22 -7.23 -11.55 4.01
CA VAL A 22 -8.23 -10.89 4.87
C VAL A 22 -7.56 -9.94 5.88
N GLU A 23 -6.47 -10.38 6.51
CA GLU A 23 -5.73 -9.53 7.45
C GLU A 23 -5.13 -8.30 6.76
N LEU A 24 -4.61 -8.45 5.54
CA LEU A 24 -4.06 -7.33 4.77
C LEU A 24 -5.16 -6.36 4.31
N ASN A 25 -6.27 -6.89 3.78
CA ASN A 25 -7.39 -6.08 3.32
C ASN A 25 -8.07 -5.34 4.48
N SER A 26 -8.04 -5.92 5.68
CA SER A 26 -8.50 -5.23 6.90
C SER A 26 -7.57 -4.09 7.36
N ARG A 27 -6.30 -4.10 6.93
CA ARG A 27 -5.36 -2.97 7.10
C ARG A 27 -5.54 -1.90 6.02
N PHE A 28 -6.34 -2.16 4.98
CA PHE A 28 -6.85 -1.19 4.00
C PHE A 28 -8.26 -0.74 4.39
N ASP A 29 -8.33 -0.16 5.58
CA ASP A 29 -9.57 0.34 6.15
C ASP A 29 -9.99 1.69 5.54
N GLU A 30 -11.18 2.13 5.94
CA GLU A 30 -11.75 3.45 5.66
C GLU A 30 -10.78 4.58 6.01
N VAL A 31 -9.93 4.39 7.03
CA VAL A 31 -8.90 5.34 7.45
C VAL A 31 -7.98 5.63 6.28
N ASN A 32 -7.38 4.62 5.63
CA ASN A 32 -6.46 4.83 4.49
C ASN A 32 -7.06 5.63 3.33
N ILE A 33 -8.34 5.41 3.02
CA ILE A 33 -9.05 6.19 1.99
C ILE A 33 -9.23 7.64 2.45
N GLU A 34 -9.62 7.83 3.72
CA GLU A 34 -9.77 9.14 4.31
C GLU A 34 -8.43 9.90 4.38
N LEU A 35 -7.30 9.20 4.56
CA LEU A 35 -5.96 9.79 4.50
C LEU A 35 -5.64 10.37 3.11
N LEU A 36 -6.00 9.63 2.06
CA LEU A 36 -5.78 10.08 0.68
C LEU A 36 -6.63 11.31 0.35
N LEU A 37 -7.89 11.33 0.81
CA LEU A 37 -8.77 12.51 0.67
C LEU A 37 -8.25 13.71 1.48
N CYS A 38 -7.60 13.47 2.61
CA CYS A 38 -6.90 14.52 3.36
C CYS A 38 -5.68 15.04 2.59
N LEU A 39 -4.90 14.19 1.93
CA LEU A 39 -3.77 14.66 1.11
C LEU A 39 -4.20 15.50 -0.09
N GLU A 40 -5.39 15.23 -0.65
CA GLU A 40 -5.96 16.06 -1.72
C GLU A 40 -6.14 17.52 -1.28
N THR A 41 -6.36 17.77 0.02
CA THR A 41 -6.46 19.13 0.58
C THR A 41 -5.13 19.90 0.55
N LEU A 42 -4.01 19.18 0.42
CA LEU A 42 -2.67 19.72 0.24
C LEU A 42 -2.28 19.81 -1.25
N SER A 43 -3.22 19.57 -2.17
CA SER A 43 -2.97 19.76 -3.59
C SER A 43 -2.77 21.24 -3.90
N PRO A 44 -1.71 21.61 -4.65
CA PRO A 44 -1.57 22.96 -5.17
C PRO A 44 -2.62 23.29 -6.24
N ASP A 45 -3.32 22.27 -6.76
CA ASP A 45 -4.44 22.46 -7.68
C ASP A 45 -5.50 23.34 -7.02
N ASP A 46 -6.06 24.25 -7.81
CA ASP A 46 -7.00 25.27 -7.34
C ASP A 46 -6.50 26.11 -6.15
N SER A 47 -5.17 26.32 -6.01
CA SER A 47 -4.60 27.17 -4.96
C SER A 47 -4.95 26.70 -3.53
N PHE A 48 -5.02 25.38 -3.35
CA PHE A 48 -5.33 24.75 -2.07
C PHE A 48 -6.70 25.18 -1.50
N LEU A 49 -7.72 25.29 -2.35
CA LEU A 49 -9.08 25.67 -1.92
C LEU A 49 -9.68 24.67 -0.90
N ALA A 50 -9.32 23.39 -1.01
CA ALA A 50 -9.79 22.32 -0.13
C ALA A 50 -8.99 22.21 1.18
N PHE A 51 -7.98 23.06 1.40
CA PHE A 51 -7.12 23.01 2.59
C PHE A 51 -7.92 23.11 3.89
N ASP A 52 -7.76 22.11 4.75
CA ASP A 52 -8.33 22.07 6.09
C ASP A 52 -7.25 21.63 7.08
N GLU A 53 -6.70 22.62 7.78
CA GLU A 53 -5.64 22.43 8.77
C GLU A 53 -6.07 21.47 9.89
N GLN A 54 -7.30 21.61 10.39
CA GLN A 54 -7.79 20.80 11.51
C GLN A 54 -7.96 19.34 11.10
N LYS A 55 -8.41 19.10 9.86
CA LYS A 55 -8.48 17.74 9.30
C LYS A 55 -7.08 17.11 9.19
N LEU A 56 -6.07 17.87 8.78
CA LEU A 56 -4.68 17.42 8.69
C LEU A 56 -4.03 17.19 10.07
N ILE A 57 -4.36 18.00 11.07
CA ILE A 57 -3.91 17.79 12.45
C ILE A 57 -4.56 16.54 13.04
N CYS A 58 -5.88 16.35 12.89
CA CYS A 58 -6.55 15.11 13.29
C CYS A 58 -5.90 13.90 12.64
N PHE A 59 -5.47 14.02 11.38
CA PHE A 59 -4.78 12.95 10.68
C PHE A 59 -3.46 12.52 11.34
N SER A 60 -2.66 13.45 11.85
CA SER A 60 -1.42 13.10 12.55
C SER A 60 -1.64 12.23 13.80
N GLN A 61 -2.85 12.24 14.37
CA GLN A 61 -3.22 11.42 15.53
C GLN A 61 -3.30 9.92 15.21
N PHE A 62 -3.44 9.54 13.93
CA PHE A 62 -3.38 8.13 13.51
C PHE A 62 -1.94 7.56 13.56
N TYR A 63 -0.93 8.42 13.72
CA TYR A 63 0.47 8.03 13.86
C TYR A 63 1.05 8.47 15.21
N PRO A 64 0.53 7.95 16.33
CA PRO A 64 0.95 8.38 17.66
C PRO A 64 2.43 8.10 17.96
N ASN A 65 3.07 7.21 17.20
CA ASN A 65 4.50 6.91 17.31
C ASN A 65 5.39 7.86 16.49
N GLU A 66 4.83 8.54 15.49
CA GLU A 66 5.57 9.42 14.59
C GLU A 66 5.52 10.89 15.04
N PHE A 67 4.48 11.27 15.78
CA PHE A 67 4.27 12.63 16.29
C PHE A 67 4.23 12.67 17.81
N THR A 68 5.24 13.29 18.42
CA THR A 68 5.19 13.73 19.82
C THR A 68 4.25 14.93 19.98
N THR A 69 3.79 15.22 21.21
CA THR A 69 2.96 16.40 21.50
C THR A 69 3.60 17.71 21.02
N CYS A 70 4.92 17.86 21.16
CA CYS A 70 5.63 19.03 20.66
C CYS A 70 5.63 19.10 19.13
N GLN A 71 5.73 17.96 18.43
CA GLN A 71 5.65 17.92 16.98
C GLN A 71 4.25 18.20 16.45
N LEU A 72 3.19 17.85 17.20
CA LEU A 72 1.82 18.22 16.85
C LEU A 72 1.60 19.74 16.89
N LEU A 73 2.11 20.41 17.93
CA LEU A 73 2.07 21.87 18.02
C LEU A 73 2.91 22.54 16.91
N ALA A 74 4.08 21.97 16.62
CA ALA A 74 4.92 22.44 15.52
C ALA A 74 4.30 22.15 14.14
N LEU A 75 3.52 21.08 14.01
CA LEU A 75 2.80 20.75 12.78
C LEU A 75 1.70 21.78 12.50
N GLU A 76 0.93 22.17 13.51
CA GLU A 76 -0.09 23.23 13.41
C GLU A 76 0.53 24.53 12.89
N ASP A 77 1.61 25.01 13.52
CA ASP A 77 2.33 26.21 13.06
C ASP A 77 2.91 26.05 11.64
N GLN A 78 3.50 24.89 11.34
CA GLN A 78 4.08 24.63 10.03
C GLN A 78 3.04 24.55 8.91
N LEU A 79 1.83 24.03 9.17
CA LEU A 79 0.77 23.95 8.16
C LEU A 79 0.30 25.34 7.73
N GLY A 80 0.10 26.25 8.68
CA GLY A 80 -0.25 27.64 8.40
C GLY A 80 0.82 28.38 7.59
N HIS A 81 2.10 28.24 7.96
CA HIS A 81 3.19 28.83 7.19
C HIS A 81 3.32 28.18 5.80
N TYR A 82 3.27 26.85 5.73
CA TYR A 82 3.36 26.10 4.48
C TYR A 82 2.35 26.58 3.45
N ILE A 83 1.08 26.80 3.82
CA ILE A 83 0.05 27.19 2.87
C ILE A 83 0.24 28.62 2.34
N ILE A 84 0.62 29.56 3.22
CA ILE A 84 0.90 30.95 2.86
C ILE A 84 2.07 30.99 1.88
N ASP A 85 3.11 30.23 2.19
CA ASP A 85 4.36 30.18 1.46
C ASP A 85 4.21 29.49 0.10
N MET A 86 3.41 28.43 0.02
CA MET A 86 3.09 27.76 -1.26
C MET A 86 2.20 28.62 -2.17
N ARG A 87 1.25 29.39 -1.61
CA ARG A 87 0.42 30.32 -2.38
C ARG A 87 1.21 31.52 -2.92
N SER A 88 2.23 31.97 -2.20
CA SER A 88 3.04 33.16 -2.50
C SER A 88 4.19 32.89 -3.48
N SER A 89 3.95 32.00 -4.46
CA SER A 89 4.90 31.24 -5.31
C SER A 89 6.20 31.91 -5.84
N SER A 90 6.37 33.23 -5.80
CA SER A 90 7.58 33.92 -6.25
C SER A 90 8.80 33.72 -5.33
N GLU A 91 8.62 33.62 -4.01
CA GLU A 91 9.73 33.54 -3.04
C GLU A 91 10.16 32.08 -2.73
N PHE A 92 9.21 31.14 -2.84
CA PHE A 92 9.41 29.73 -2.47
C PHE A 92 9.86 28.80 -3.60
N SER A 93 9.97 29.31 -4.82
CA SER A 93 10.51 28.58 -5.98
C SER A 93 12.03 28.33 -5.88
N GLN A 94 12.73 29.13 -5.07
CA GLN A 94 14.21 29.09 -4.94
C GLN A 94 14.71 28.00 -3.98
N LEU A 95 13.87 27.56 -3.03
CA LEU A 95 14.17 26.44 -2.15
C LEU A 95 13.96 25.12 -2.92
N LYS A 96 15.04 24.58 -3.51
CA LYS A 96 15.07 23.21 -4.05
C LYS A 96 14.41 22.26 -3.05
N GLY A 97 13.60 21.31 -3.50
CA GLY A 97 12.71 20.48 -2.65
C GLY A 97 13.31 19.85 -1.38
N ILE A 98 14.64 19.68 -1.32
CA ILE A 98 15.39 19.23 -0.14
C ILE A 98 15.39 20.27 1.00
N GLY A 99 15.44 21.56 0.68
CA GLY A 99 15.39 22.65 1.66
C GLY A 99 14.01 22.81 2.30
N ARG A 100 12.94 22.50 1.56
CA ARG A 100 11.56 22.59 2.03
C ARG A 100 11.24 21.56 3.13
N ASN A 101 11.75 20.33 2.99
CA ASN A 101 11.61 19.31 4.04
C ASN A 101 12.28 19.75 5.35
N ARG A 102 13.36 20.53 5.31
CA ARG A 102 13.98 21.04 6.54
C ARG A 102 13.13 22.07 7.28
N VAL A 103 12.39 22.91 6.54
CA VAL A 103 11.56 23.98 7.12
C VAL A 103 10.22 23.42 7.60
N TYR A 104 9.57 22.58 6.80
CA TYR A 104 8.25 22.00 7.10
C TYR A 104 8.32 20.49 7.32
N ASN A 105 9.30 20.04 8.12
CA ASN A 105 9.58 18.61 8.30
C ASN A 105 8.34 17.82 8.76
N ASN A 106 7.51 18.38 9.65
CA ASN A 106 6.32 17.67 10.13
C ASN A 106 5.23 17.59 9.06
N VAL A 107 5.09 18.61 8.20
CA VAL A 107 4.17 18.58 7.04
C VAL A 107 4.63 17.54 6.02
N TYR A 108 5.93 17.50 5.73
CA TYR A 108 6.51 16.49 4.84
C TYR A 108 6.38 15.08 5.39
N LEU A 109 6.59 14.89 6.71
CA LEU A 109 6.35 13.62 7.38
C LEU A 109 4.88 13.19 7.26
N LEU A 110 3.94 14.11 7.53
CA LEU A 110 2.50 13.88 7.41
C LEU A 110 2.11 13.42 5.99
N ILE A 111 2.70 14.02 4.96
CA ILE A 111 2.46 13.62 3.55
C ILE A 111 3.12 12.26 3.23
N THR A 112 4.30 11.99 3.79
CA THR A 112 5.09 10.81 3.43
C THR A 112 4.54 9.53 4.04
N LEU A 113 4.02 9.56 5.26
CA LEU A 113 3.48 8.39 5.96
C LEU A 113 2.40 7.62 5.16
N PRO A 114 1.31 8.25 4.68
CA PRO A 114 0.30 7.58 3.87
C PRO A 114 0.84 7.13 2.49
N LEU A 115 1.78 7.86 1.90
CA LEU A 115 2.40 7.46 0.63
C LEU A 115 3.28 6.21 0.78
N VAL A 116 4.07 6.14 1.84
CA VAL A 116 4.89 4.95 2.17
C VAL A 116 3.99 3.77 2.46
N LEU A 117 2.91 3.99 3.21
CA LEU A 117 1.91 2.97 3.47
C LEU A 117 1.35 2.43 2.14
N LEU A 118 0.91 3.30 1.23
CA LEU A 118 0.37 2.92 -0.09
C LEU A 118 1.40 2.19 -0.98
N VAL A 119 2.66 2.63 -0.99
CA VAL A 119 3.72 1.97 -1.77
C VAL A 119 4.01 0.58 -1.19
N ALA A 120 4.05 0.45 0.14
CA ALA A 120 4.18 -0.83 0.80
C ALA A 120 3.00 -1.75 0.44
N THR A 121 1.77 -1.22 0.43
CA THR A 121 0.55 -1.92 -0.01
C THR A 121 0.68 -2.50 -1.41
N ALA A 122 0.93 -1.64 -2.39
CA ALA A 122 0.96 -2.05 -3.79
C ALA A 122 2.07 -3.08 -4.03
N SER A 123 3.18 -2.96 -3.31
CA SER A 123 4.27 -3.93 -3.35
C SER A 123 3.83 -5.30 -2.83
N VAL A 124 3.09 -5.32 -1.72
CA VAL A 124 2.57 -6.54 -1.11
C VAL A 124 1.49 -7.18 -1.99
N GLU A 125 0.51 -6.42 -2.48
CA GLU A 125 -0.52 -6.90 -3.41
C GLU A 125 0.08 -7.51 -4.67
N LYS A 126 1.10 -6.86 -5.24
CA LYS A 126 1.82 -7.36 -6.41
C LYS A 126 2.54 -8.67 -6.13
N ALA A 127 3.19 -8.80 -4.97
CA ALA A 127 3.84 -10.05 -4.56
C ALA A 127 2.81 -11.18 -4.38
N PHE A 128 1.66 -10.89 -3.78
CA PHE A 128 0.57 -11.85 -3.64
C PHE A 128 -0.02 -12.27 -4.99
N SER A 129 -0.25 -11.33 -5.90
CA SER A 129 -0.73 -11.63 -7.25
C SER A 129 0.25 -12.54 -8.01
N ALA A 130 1.54 -12.24 -7.96
CA ALA A 130 2.57 -13.08 -8.55
C ALA A 130 2.61 -14.50 -7.95
N MET A 131 2.46 -14.61 -6.64
CA MET A 131 2.36 -15.90 -5.95
C MET A 131 1.13 -16.69 -6.39
N ASN A 132 -0.03 -16.04 -6.55
CA ASN A 132 -1.25 -16.69 -6.97
C ASN A 132 -1.16 -17.19 -8.43
N ILE A 133 -0.53 -16.40 -9.32
CA ILE A 133 -0.24 -16.81 -10.70
C ILE A 133 0.70 -18.02 -10.72
N ALA A 134 1.76 -18.01 -9.90
CA ALA A 134 2.67 -19.15 -9.77
C ALA A 134 1.96 -20.40 -9.23
N LYS A 135 1.05 -20.24 -8.25
CA LYS A 135 0.20 -21.29 -7.70
C LYS A 135 -0.66 -21.94 -8.79
N ILE A 136 -1.39 -21.13 -9.56
CA ILE A 136 -2.24 -21.59 -10.67
C ILE A 136 -1.40 -22.29 -11.73
N SER A 137 -0.21 -21.77 -12.06
CA SER A 137 0.70 -22.41 -13.02
C SER A 137 1.18 -23.78 -12.56
N LEU A 138 1.54 -23.95 -11.28
CA LEU A 138 1.93 -25.24 -10.72
C LEU A 138 0.76 -26.24 -10.74
N HIS A 139 -0.44 -25.80 -10.38
CA HIS A 139 -1.64 -26.62 -10.42
C HIS A 139 -1.99 -27.07 -11.86
N ASN A 140 -1.93 -26.15 -12.83
CA ASN A 140 -2.21 -26.45 -14.23
C ASN A 140 -1.15 -27.39 -14.85
N ARG A 141 0.13 -27.25 -14.48
CA ARG A 141 1.20 -28.18 -14.89
C ARG A 141 0.99 -29.59 -14.33
N MET A 142 0.43 -29.75 -13.13
CA MET A 142 0.06 -31.06 -12.59
C MET A 142 -1.14 -31.67 -13.32
N GLY A 143 -2.11 -30.85 -13.76
CA GLY A 143 -3.22 -31.28 -14.62
C GLY A 143 -2.73 -31.79 -15.99
N ASP A 144 -1.82 -31.07 -16.65
CA ASP A 144 -1.29 -31.43 -17.98
C ASP A 144 -0.37 -32.66 -17.98
N GLN A 145 0.26 -33.00 -16.85
CA GLN A 145 0.98 -34.27 -16.75
C GLN A 145 0.03 -35.47 -16.66
N THR A 146 -1.17 -35.31 -16.09
CA THR A 146 -2.16 -36.40 -16.02
C THR A 146 -2.86 -36.66 -17.37
N SER A 147 -2.92 -35.67 -18.26
CA SER A 147 -3.42 -35.84 -19.64
C SER A 147 -2.38 -36.51 -20.54
N ASN A 148 -1.11 -36.15 -20.43
CA ASN A 148 -0.03 -36.76 -21.22
C ASN A 148 0.28 -38.21 -20.83
N ILE A 149 0.14 -38.57 -19.55
CA ILE A 149 0.31 -39.95 -19.12
C ILE A 149 -0.81 -40.85 -19.67
N ARG A 150 -2.06 -40.38 -19.72
CA ARG A 150 -3.17 -41.17 -20.31
C ARG A 150 -2.95 -41.43 -21.80
N THR A 151 -2.53 -40.44 -22.58
CA THR A 151 -2.32 -40.61 -24.03
C THR A 151 -1.18 -41.58 -24.35
N VAL A 152 -0.10 -41.60 -23.56
CA VAL A 152 1.03 -42.54 -23.76
C VAL A 152 0.65 -43.99 -23.40
N TYR A 153 -0.19 -44.20 -22.39
CA TYR A 153 -0.69 -45.55 -22.05
C TYR A 153 -1.68 -46.12 -23.09
N PHE A 154 -2.51 -45.27 -23.72
CA PHE A 154 -3.44 -45.74 -24.77
C PHE A 154 -2.73 -46.11 -26.09
N VAL A 155 -1.60 -45.48 -26.42
CA VAL A 155 -0.81 -45.85 -27.62
C VAL A 155 0.04 -47.12 -27.37
N SER A 156 0.42 -47.40 -26.12
CA SER A 156 1.28 -48.56 -25.80
C SER A 156 0.53 -49.88 -25.51
N LEU A 157 -0.81 -49.84 -25.38
CA LEU A 157 -1.66 -51.03 -25.22
C LEU A 157 -2.48 -51.37 -26.49
N GLY A 158 -2.28 -50.63 -27.58
CA GLY A 158 -2.98 -50.79 -28.85
C GLY A 158 -2.07 -51.17 -30.02
N SER A 159 -0.99 -51.93 -29.78
CA SER A 159 -0.11 -52.49 -30.82
C SER A 159 0.23 -53.94 -30.50
#